data_AF-A0A0D2NNI8-F1
#
_entry.id   AF-A0A0D2NNI8-F1
#
_cell.length_a   1.000
_cell.length_b   1.000
_cell.length_c   1.000
_cell.angle_alpha   90.00
_cell.angle_beta   90.00
_cell.angle_gamma   90.00
#
_symmetry.space_group_name_H-M   'P 1'
#
loop_
_entity.id
_entity.type
_entity.pdbx_description
1 polymer ?
#
loop_
_entity_poly.entity_id
_entity_poly.type
_entity_poly.pdbx_seq_one_letter_code
_entity_poly.pdbx_strand_id
1 'polypeptide(L)'
;FDSAQHVDAPKCHPHTRTAVLNEIMDWIMLAVTRLQWILWLKGAAGAGKSAIGRSIVELCLQREIPIARFFFFRTDPSRNTVAPVIATLVHQILQCIPALTEIILPIIQSDPLIFNKSLETQFEYLVFKPLRQLHNRSLYQQTLVLLFDGLDECHNEMDQVSLIRILSSFVGTTAYPVMVFFASRAENHISVPFKSPGISQMVWPLNLDHHYSPDDDIRLFLVDSFLAIKNTHPFGHLLDNNWPSESEVEEVVIKSSGQFVYVLNDAQ
;
A
#
# COMPACT_ATOMS: atom_id res chain seq x y z
N PHE A 1 2.80 -10.42 -10.86
CA PHE A 1 3.09 -9.20 -11.65
C PHE A 1 2.26 -9.27 -12.93
N ASP A 2 1.86 -8.11 -13.45
CA ASP A 2 1.25 -7.88 -14.76
C ASP A 2 -0.26 -8.11 -14.90
N SER A 3 -1.06 -7.08 -14.56
CA SER A 3 -2.29 -6.81 -15.30
C SER A 3 -2.02 -5.65 -16.25
N ALA A 4 -2.49 -5.77 -17.49
CA ALA A 4 -2.21 -4.88 -18.62
C ALA A 4 -2.66 -3.41 -18.44
N GLN A 5 -3.07 -3.00 -17.25
CA GLN A 5 -3.55 -1.65 -16.91
C GLN A 5 -2.58 -0.86 -16.01
N HIS A 6 -1.35 -1.35 -15.76
CA HIS A 6 -0.46 -0.82 -14.72
C HIS A 6 0.89 -0.29 -15.16
N VAL A 7 1.13 -0.11 -16.46
CA VAL A 7 2.42 0.45 -16.93
C VAL A 7 2.65 1.89 -16.42
N ASP A 8 1.60 2.65 -16.07
CA ASP A 8 1.73 4.11 -15.86
C ASP A 8 1.29 4.66 -14.49
N ALA A 9 1.06 3.82 -13.48
CA ALA A 9 0.62 4.35 -12.18
C ALA A 9 1.85 4.75 -11.32
N PRO A 10 2.09 6.05 -11.04
CA PRO A 10 3.39 6.50 -10.56
C PRO A 10 3.69 6.00 -9.14
N LYS A 11 4.99 5.76 -8.90
CA LYS A 11 5.61 5.56 -7.58
C LYS A 11 5.98 6.93 -7.00
N CYS A 12 6.57 6.96 -5.81
CA CYS A 12 7.20 8.19 -5.32
C CYS A 12 8.30 8.61 -6.32
N HIS A 13 8.33 9.90 -6.66
CA HIS A 13 9.42 10.47 -7.44
C HIS A 13 10.74 10.23 -6.69
N PRO A 14 11.87 9.95 -7.37
CA PRO A 14 13.16 9.82 -6.72
C PRO A 14 13.41 10.93 -5.69
N HIS A 15 13.94 10.55 -4.53
CA HIS A 15 14.26 11.43 -3.41
C HIS A 15 13.09 12.16 -2.73
N THR A 16 11.84 11.95 -3.17
CA THR A 16 10.65 12.44 -2.46
C THR A 16 10.14 11.42 -1.44
N ARG A 17 9.43 11.89 -0.41
CA ARG A 17 8.77 11.03 0.61
C ARG A 17 9.73 10.06 1.31
N THR A 18 11.03 10.36 1.32
CA THR A 18 12.07 9.46 1.82
C THR A 18 11.92 9.18 3.31
N ALA A 19 11.60 10.19 4.12
CA ALA A 19 11.36 10.05 5.55
C ALA A 19 10.24 9.04 5.85
N VAL A 20 9.07 9.20 5.22
CA VAL A 20 7.94 8.29 5.44
C VAL A 20 8.22 6.88 4.91
N LEU A 21 8.90 6.76 3.77
CA LEU A 21 9.30 5.45 3.22
C LEU A 21 10.26 4.72 4.17
N ASN A 22 11.23 5.44 4.74
CA ASN A 22 12.18 4.88 5.71
C ASN A 22 11.46 4.43 6.98
N GLU A 23 10.56 5.26 7.54
CA GLU A 23 9.83 4.92 8.78
C GLU A 23 8.96 3.66 8.60
N ILE A 24 8.29 3.53 7.44
CA ILE A 24 7.52 2.33 7.11
C ILE A 24 8.44 1.12 6.95
N MET A 25 9.57 1.25 6.23
CA MET A 25 10.49 0.13 6.02
C MET A 25 11.15 -0.30 7.33
N ASP A 26 11.48 0.64 8.21
CA ASP A 26 11.99 0.35 9.55
C ASP A 26 10.95 -0.44 10.34
N TRP A 27 9.67 -0.05 10.32
CA TRP A 27 8.58 -0.82 10.93
C TRP A 27 8.47 -2.25 10.37
N ILE A 28 8.59 -2.44 9.05
CA ILE A 28 8.58 -3.77 8.42
C ILE A 28 9.75 -4.63 8.93
N MET A 29 10.94 -4.05 9.00
CA MET A 29 12.19 -4.78 9.31
C MET A 29 12.43 -4.99 10.81
N LEU A 30 11.92 -4.12 11.69
CA LEU A 30 12.16 -4.16 13.13
C LEU A 30 11.63 -5.45 13.77
N ALA A 31 12.53 -6.34 14.19
CA ALA A 31 12.21 -7.69 14.67
C ALA A 31 11.97 -7.83 16.18
N VAL A 32 12.40 -6.85 16.99
CA VAL A 32 12.77 -7.14 18.39
C VAL A 32 11.62 -7.02 19.40
N THR A 33 10.59 -6.20 19.15
CA THR A 33 9.40 -6.09 20.02
C THR A 33 8.19 -5.59 19.22
N ARG A 34 7.56 -6.47 18.45
CA ARG A 34 6.43 -6.09 17.60
C ARG A 34 5.13 -6.04 18.41
N LEU A 35 4.82 -4.85 18.93
CA LEU A 35 3.51 -4.53 19.50
C LEU A 35 2.51 -4.12 18.41
N GLN A 36 3.00 -3.52 17.32
CA GLN A 36 2.18 -2.99 16.23
C GLN A 36 2.28 -3.89 15.00
N TRP A 37 1.21 -4.64 14.72
CA TRP A 37 1.09 -5.54 13.58
C TRP A 37 0.39 -4.91 12.38
N ILE A 38 -0.27 -3.77 12.60
CA ILE A 38 -1.01 -3.05 11.59
C ILE A 38 -0.44 -1.65 11.47
N LEU A 39 -0.09 -1.24 10.25
CA LEU A 39 0.16 0.15 9.90
C LEU A 39 -1.06 0.71 9.19
N TRP A 40 -1.51 1.89 9.61
CA TRP A 40 -2.56 2.62 8.90
C TRP A 40 -2.07 3.98 8.43
N LEU A 41 -1.72 4.06 7.14
CA LEU A 41 -1.32 5.27 6.44
C LEU A 41 -2.56 6.10 6.07
N LYS A 42 -2.74 7.21 6.76
CA LYS A 42 -3.84 8.14 6.59
C LYS A 42 -3.43 9.38 5.86
N GLY A 43 -4.26 9.85 4.96
CA GLY A 43 -4.05 11.13 4.30
C GLY A 43 -5.22 11.50 3.41
N ALA A 44 -5.31 12.78 3.03
CA ALA A 44 -6.30 13.26 2.09
C ALA A 44 -6.14 12.60 0.71
N ALA A 45 -7.16 12.77 -0.16
CA ALA A 45 -6.99 12.47 -1.57
C ALA A 45 -5.83 13.29 -2.14
N GLY A 46 -5.04 12.71 -3.04
CA GLY A 46 -3.87 13.40 -3.61
C GLY A 46 -2.64 13.54 -2.71
N ALA A 47 -2.67 13.06 -1.46
CA ALA A 47 -1.52 13.12 -0.55
C ALA A 47 -0.37 12.16 -0.91
N GLY A 48 -0.53 11.31 -1.93
CA GLY A 48 0.51 10.38 -2.40
C GLY A 48 0.52 9.00 -1.73
N LYS A 49 -0.54 8.61 -0.99
CA LYS A 49 -0.65 7.28 -0.33
C LYS A 49 -0.37 6.11 -1.28
N SER A 50 -1.00 6.09 -2.45
CA SER A 50 -0.80 5.02 -3.44
C SER A 50 0.62 4.97 -4.00
N ALA A 51 1.24 6.14 -4.21
CA ALA A 51 2.63 6.23 -4.65
C ALA A 51 3.57 5.64 -3.57
N ILE A 52 3.34 5.98 -2.29
CA ILE A 52 4.05 5.40 -1.14
C ILE A 52 3.85 3.89 -1.08
N GLY A 53 2.61 3.40 -1.15
CA GLY A 53 2.32 1.96 -1.11
C GLY A 53 3.02 1.18 -2.23
N ARG A 54 3.11 1.75 -3.45
CA ARG A 54 3.86 1.15 -4.57
C ARG A 54 5.37 1.17 -4.35
N SER A 55 5.91 2.26 -3.82
CA SER A 55 7.35 2.35 -3.47
C SER A 55 7.71 1.33 -2.39
N ILE A 56 6.86 1.15 -1.37
CA ILE A 56 7.07 0.13 -0.33
C ILE A 56 7.07 -1.28 -0.91
N VAL A 57 6.17 -1.58 -1.85
CA VAL A 57 6.19 -2.86 -2.55
C VAL A 57 7.50 -3.09 -3.27
N GLU A 58 8.00 -2.09 -4.01
CA GLU A 58 9.29 -2.20 -4.68
C GLU A 58 10.44 -2.42 -3.70
N LEU A 59 10.49 -1.66 -2.61
CA LEU A 59 11.52 -1.81 -1.58
C LEU A 59 11.46 -3.20 -0.92
N CYS A 60 10.27 -3.74 -0.67
CA CYS A 60 10.11 -5.11 -0.18
C CYS A 60 10.61 -6.13 -1.19
N LEU A 61 10.24 -6.02 -2.46
CA LEU A 61 10.70 -6.93 -3.51
C LEU A 61 12.22 -6.89 -3.70
N GLN A 62 12.83 -5.69 -3.68
CA GLN A 62 14.28 -5.52 -3.77
C GLN A 62 15.03 -6.13 -2.58
N ARG A 63 14.40 -6.16 -1.40
CA ARG A 63 14.96 -6.74 -0.16
C ARG A 63 14.50 -8.18 0.08
N GLU A 64 13.84 -8.81 -0.90
CA GLU A 64 13.30 -10.17 -0.80
C GLU A 64 12.35 -10.37 0.41
N ILE A 65 11.64 -9.31 0.81
CA ILE A 65 10.62 -9.37 1.86
C ILE A 65 9.30 -9.86 1.22
N PRO A 66 8.69 -10.96 1.72
CA PRO A 66 7.44 -11.46 1.21
C PRO A 66 6.34 -10.41 1.35
N ILE A 67 5.77 -9.99 0.23
CA ILE A 67 4.68 -9.03 0.21
C ILE A 67 3.59 -9.50 -0.77
N ALA A 68 2.34 -9.41 -0.32
CA ALA A 68 1.17 -9.54 -1.16
C ALA A 68 0.33 -8.28 -1.04
N ARG A 69 -0.22 -7.81 -2.16
CA ARG A 69 -0.84 -6.49 -2.24
C ARG A 69 -2.14 -6.49 -3.01
N PHE A 70 -3.03 -5.59 -2.62
CA PHE A 70 -4.24 -5.26 -3.34
C PHE A 70 -4.41 -3.74 -3.38
N PHE A 71 -4.61 -3.19 -4.59
CA PHE A 71 -4.89 -1.78 -4.80
C PHE A 71 -6.35 -1.66 -5.19
N PHE A 72 -7.17 -1.15 -4.28
CA PHE A 72 -8.54 -0.78 -4.59
C PHE A 72 -8.54 0.38 -5.57
N PHE A 73 -9.51 0.38 -6.48
CA PHE A 73 -9.67 1.49 -7.41
C PHE A 73 -11.14 1.73 -7.72
N ARG A 74 -11.67 2.89 -7.32
CA ARG A 74 -13.11 3.17 -7.28
C ARG A 74 -13.80 3.00 -8.63
N THR A 75 -13.14 3.40 -9.71
CA THR A 75 -13.68 3.39 -11.08
C THR A 75 -13.46 2.07 -11.81
N ASP A 76 -12.79 1.09 -11.19
CA ASP A 76 -12.60 -0.25 -11.76
C ASP A 76 -13.49 -1.27 -11.04
N PRO A 77 -14.55 -1.79 -11.70
CA PRO A 77 -15.45 -2.79 -11.13
C PRO A 77 -14.76 -4.08 -10.65
N SER A 78 -13.58 -4.39 -11.19
CA SER A 78 -12.80 -5.55 -10.78
C SER A 78 -11.96 -5.30 -9.53
N ARG A 79 -11.87 -4.05 -9.05
CA ARG A 79 -11.03 -3.64 -7.91
C ARG A 79 -11.71 -2.71 -6.92
N ASN A 80 -13.01 -2.44 -7.07
CA ASN A 80 -13.78 -1.66 -6.11
C ASN A 80 -14.60 -2.51 -5.13
N THR A 81 -14.32 -3.81 -5.02
CA THR A 81 -14.95 -4.73 -4.05
C THR A 81 -13.91 -5.63 -3.38
N VAL A 82 -14.29 -6.31 -2.30
CA VAL A 82 -13.44 -7.29 -1.61
C VAL A 82 -13.41 -8.68 -2.27
N ALA A 83 -14.31 -8.97 -3.19
CA ALA A 83 -14.40 -10.27 -3.86
C ALA A 83 -13.08 -10.80 -4.48
N PRO A 84 -12.30 -9.99 -5.22
CA PRO A 84 -11.04 -10.45 -5.84
C PRO A 84 -9.86 -10.50 -4.85
N VAL A 85 -10.00 -9.97 -3.63
CA VAL A 85 -8.88 -9.74 -2.71
C VAL A 85 -8.15 -11.03 -2.41
N ILE A 86 -8.87 -12.09 -1.99
CA ILE A 86 -8.20 -13.32 -1.55
C ILE A 86 -7.54 -14.05 -2.71
N ALA A 87 -8.22 -14.21 -3.84
CA ALA A 87 -7.62 -14.83 -5.02
C ALA A 87 -6.32 -14.11 -5.44
N THR A 88 -6.35 -12.78 -5.41
CA THR A 88 -5.20 -11.93 -5.73
C THR A 88 -4.05 -12.09 -4.73
N LEU A 89 -4.34 -12.09 -3.43
CA LEU A 89 -3.34 -12.27 -2.39
C LEU A 89 -2.75 -13.68 -2.42
N VAL A 90 -3.59 -14.72 -2.51
CA VAL A 90 -3.15 -16.13 -2.56
C VAL A 90 -2.21 -16.37 -3.73
N HIS A 91 -2.55 -15.86 -4.92
CA HIS A 91 -1.67 -15.96 -6.08
C HIS A 91 -0.27 -15.37 -5.81
N GLN A 92 -0.21 -14.18 -5.20
CA GLN A 92 1.06 -13.52 -4.88
C GLN A 92 1.81 -14.21 -3.74
N ILE A 93 1.09 -14.69 -2.71
CA ILE A 93 1.66 -15.43 -1.58
C ILE A 93 2.32 -16.72 -2.06
N LEU A 94 1.70 -17.44 -2.99
CA LEU A 94 2.29 -18.65 -3.58
C LEU A 94 3.55 -18.35 -4.40
N GLN A 95 3.66 -17.14 -4.97
CA GLN A 95 4.87 -16.71 -5.69
C GLN A 95 6.01 -16.37 -4.72
N CYS A 96 5.74 -15.66 -3.63
CA CYS A 96 6.79 -15.23 -2.68
C CYS A 96 7.08 -16.27 -1.59
N ILE A 97 6.17 -17.21 -1.31
CA ILE A 97 6.34 -18.31 -0.37
C ILE A 97 5.92 -19.64 -1.05
N PRO A 98 6.74 -20.19 -1.96
CA PRO A 98 6.39 -21.37 -2.75
C PRO A 98 6.03 -22.61 -1.92
N ALA A 99 6.56 -22.72 -0.69
CA ALA A 99 6.25 -23.81 0.24
C ALA A 99 4.77 -23.90 0.63
N LEU A 100 3.99 -22.83 0.45
CA LEU A 100 2.54 -22.86 0.68
C LEU A 100 1.77 -23.54 -0.45
N THR A 101 2.37 -23.77 -1.62
CA THR A 101 1.72 -24.40 -2.78
C THR A 101 1.17 -25.78 -2.42
N GLU A 102 1.98 -26.61 -1.76
CA GLU A 102 1.59 -27.96 -1.33
C GLU A 102 0.52 -27.96 -0.22
N ILE A 103 0.27 -26.81 0.41
CA ILE A 103 -0.72 -26.66 1.47
C ILE A 103 -2.04 -26.11 0.92
N ILE A 104 -1.96 -25.07 0.07
CA ILE A 104 -3.13 -24.33 -0.42
C ILE A 104 -3.80 -25.04 -1.59
N LEU A 105 -3.04 -25.60 -2.55
CA LEU A 105 -3.65 -26.21 -3.74
C LEU A 105 -4.61 -27.37 -3.40
N PRO A 106 -4.29 -28.30 -2.47
CA PRO A 106 -5.24 -29.33 -2.08
C PRO A 106 -6.53 -28.77 -1.47
N ILE A 107 -6.46 -27.65 -0.74
CA ILE A 107 -7.65 -26.99 -0.16
C ILE A 107 -8.57 -26.52 -1.29
N ILE A 108 -8.03 -25.81 -2.29
CA ILE A 108 -8.78 -25.32 -3.45
C ILE A 108 -9.35 -26.48 -4.28
N GLN A 109 -8.58 -27.55 -4.48
CA GLN A 109 -9.03 -28.74 -5.21
C GLN A 109 -10.17 -29.47 -4.48
N SER A 110 -10.11 -29.54 -3.15
CA SER A 110 -11.14 -30.19 -2.34
C SER A 110 -12.42 -29.37 -2.19
N ASP A 111 -12.33 -28.05 -2.29
CA ASP A 111 -13.45 -27.12 -2.18
C ASP A 111 -13.36 -26.01 -3.25
N PRO A 112 -13.78 -26.29 -4.49
CA PRO A 112 -13.74 -25.31 -5.58
C PRO A 112 -14.58 -24.06 -5.32
N LEU A 113 -15.55 -24.14 -4.39
CA LEU A 113 -16.43 -23.02 -4.01
C LEU A 113 -15.85 -22.19 -2.86
N ILE A 114 -14.60 -22.43 -2.43
CA ILE A 114 -13.95 -21.68 -1.34
C ILE A 114 -13.99 -20.16 -1.59
N PHE A 115 -13.81 -19.72 -2.84
CA PHE A 115 -13.86 -18.29 -3.22
C PHE A 115 -15.28 -17.67 -3.19
N ASN A 116 -16.32 -18.49 -3.04
CA ASN A 116 -17.70 -18.03 -2.83
C ASN A 116 -18.09 -17.98 -1.35
N LYS A 117 -17.22 -18.44 -0.44
CA LYS A 117 -17.47 -18.38 1.02
C LYS A 117 -17.22 -16.98 1.57
N SER A 118 -17.53 -16.76 2.85
CA SER A 118 -17.28 -15.47 3.51
C SER A 118 -15.80 -15.09 3.44
N LEU A 119 -15.52 -13.79 3.39
CA LEU A 119 -14.16 -13.24 3.36
C LEU A 119 -13.30 -13.78 4.52
N GLU A 120 -13.88 -13.90 5.71
CA GLU A 120 -13.25 -14.47 6.89
C GLU A 120 -12.85 -15.95 6.67
N THR A 121 -13.75 -16.76 6.11
CA THR A 121 -13.46 -18.17 5.79
C THR A 121 -12.33 -18.26 4.77
N GLN A 122 -12.34 -17.40 3.75
CA GLN A 122 -11.30 -17.38 2.74
C GLN A 122 -9.93 -17.00 3.33
N PHE A 123 -9.85 -15.96 4.17
CA PHE A 123 -8.62 -15.62 4.89
C PHE A 123 -8.13 -16.76 5.79
N GLU A 124 -9.01 -17.36 6.58
CA GLU A 124 -8.66 -18.45 7.49
C GLU A 124 -8.07 -19.62 6.71
N TYR A 125 -8.78 -20.13 5.70
CA TYR A 125 -8.40 -21.38 5.02
C TYR A 125 -7.33 -21.21 3.95
N LEU A 126 -7.22 -20.05 3.32
CA LEU A 126 -6.28 -19.84 2.21
C LEU A 126 -5.05 -18.99 2.58
N VAL A 127 -5.06 -18.30 3.73
CA VAL A 127 -3.93 -17.46 4.17
C VAL A 127 -3.43 -17.90 5.54
N PHE A 128 -4.21 -17.68 6.60
CA PHE A 128 -3.68 -17.78 7.96
C PHE A 128 -3.48 -19.22 8.46
N LYS A 129 -4.40 -20.14 8.19
CA LYS A 129 -4.23 -21.56 8.54
C LYS A 129 -3.07 -22.20 7.77
N PRO A 130 -2.90 -21.99 6.44
CA PRO A 130 -1.71 -22.43 5.72
C PRO A 130 -0.41 -21.88 6.31
N LEU A 131 -0.35 -20.59 6.65
CA LEU A 131 0.84 -19.97 7.27
C LEU A 131 1.17 -20.59 8.63
N ARG A 132 0.17 -20.87 9.47
CA ARG A 132 0.37 -21.60 10.75
C ARG A 132 0.88 -23.02 10.52
N GLN A 133 0.36 -23.72 9.52
CA GLN A 133 0.85 -25.06 9.18
C GLN A 133 2.30 -25.04 8.69
N LEU A 134 2.67 -24.05 7.87
CA LEU A 134 4.05 -23.87 7.41
C LEU A 134 4.99 -23.57 8.58
N HIS A 135 4.60 -22.66 9.49
CA HIS A 135 5.36 -22.34 10.69
C HIS A 135 5.68 -23.58 11.54
N ASN A 136 4.72 -24.50 11.67
CA ASN A 136 4.92 -25.74 12.43
C ASN A 136 5.87 -26.73 11.74
N ARG A 137 6.10 -26.60 10.43
CA ARG A 137 7.02 -27.45 9.65
C ARG A 137 8.46 -26.92 9.63
N SER A 138 8.65 -25.62 9.75
CA SER A 138 9.98 -24.97 9.70
C SER A 138 10.00 -23.68 10.51
N LEU A 139 11.07 -23.50 11.29
CA LEU A 139 11.31 -22.29 12.08
C LEU A 139 11.73 -21.08 11.22
N TYR A 140 11.88 -21.22 9.91
CA TYR A 140 12.18 -20.11 9.01
C TYR A 140 10.97 -19.17 8.92
N GLN A 141 11.13 -17.91 9.35
CA GLN A 141 10.02 -16.96 9.45
C GLN A 141 10.43 -15.59 8.92
N GLN A 142 10.34 -15.42 7.61
CA GLN A 142 10.25 -14.08 7.04
C GLN A 142 8.85 -13.54 7.31
N THR A 143 8.77 -12.29 7.78
CA THR A 143 7.50 -11.58 7.94
C THR A 143 6.80 -11.45 6.58
N LEU A 144 5.53 -11.87 6.52
CA LEU A 144 4.68 -11.60 5.36
C LEU A 144 3.99 -10.25 5.54
N VAL A 145 4.13 -9.36 4.56
CA VAL A 145 3.41 -8.08 4.51
C VAL A 145 2.18 -8.21 3.61
N LEU A 146 1.01 -7.85 4.12
CA LEU A 146 -0.22 -7.69 3.35
C LEU A 146 -0.52 -6.20 3.20
N LEU A 147 -0.49 -5.69 1.98
CA LEU A 147 -0.73 -4.28 1.69
C LEU A 147 -2.07 -4.06 1.00
N PHE A 148 -2.88 -3.16 1.54
CA PHE A 148 -4.17 -2.74 1.01
C PHE A 148 -4.16 -1.22 0.82
N ASP A 149 -4.07 -0.78 -0.42
CA ASP A 149 -4.11 0.63 -0.77
C ASP A 149 -5.50 1.03 -1.28
N GLY A 150 -5.93 2.24 -0.91
CA GLY A 150 -7.23 2.78 -1.31
C GLY A 150 -8.42 2.10 -0.65
N LEU A 151 -8.34 1.68 0.62
CA LEU A 151 -9.47 0.98 1.28
C LEU A 151 -10.80 1.77 1.16
N ASP A 152 -10.75 3.11 1.23
CA ASP A 152 -11.90 4.02 1.02
C ASP A 152 -12.44 4.05 -0.43
N GLU A 153 -11.77 3.37 -1.36
CA GLU A 153 -12.22 3.19 -2.74
C GLU A 153 -13.01 1.88 -2.95
N CYS A 154 -13.05 1.00 -1.95
CA CYS A 154 -13.99 -0.13 -1.92
C CYS A 154 -15.42 0.40 -1.81
N HIS A 155 -16.33 -0.05 -2.66
CA HIS A 155 -17.67 0.51 -2.78
C HIS A 155 -18.53 0.36 -1.52
N ASN A 156 -18.36 -0.73 -0.77
CA ASN A 156 -19.18 -1.07 0.39
C ASN A 156 -18.44 -0.79 1.71
N GLU A 157 -18.96 0.15 2.51
CA GLU A 157 -18.41 0.51 3.82
C GLU A 157 -18.35 -0.66 4.80
N MET A 158 -19.34 -1.55 4.77
CA MET A 158 -19.36 -2.74 5.64
C MET A 158 -18.23 -3.71 5.28
N ASP A 159 -17.90 -3.85 4.00
CA ASP A 159 -16.80 -4.68 3.54
C ASP A 159 -15.44 -4.07 3.96
N GLN A 160 -15.31 -2.74 3.92
CA GLN A 160 -14.12 -2.04 4.43
C GLN A 160 -13.91 -2.31 5.93
N VAL A 161 -14.96 -2.14 6.73
CA VAL A 161 -14.93 -2.41 8.18
C VAL A 161 -14.65 -3.87 8.47
N SER A 162 -15.30 -4.77 7.72
CA SER A 162 -15.14 -6.23 7.84
C SER A 162 -13.69 -6.63 7.57
N LEU A 163 -13.09 -6.12 6.50
CA LEU A 163 -11.69 -6.41 6.15
C LEU A 163 -10.72 -5.99 7.27
N ILE A 164 -10.91 -4.81 7.86
CA ILE A 164 -10.09 -4.35 9.00
C ILE A 164 -10.24 -5.31 10.18
N ARG A 165 -11.48 -5.64 10.56
CA ARG A 165 -11.75 -6.50 11.73
C ARG A 165 -11.23 -7.91 11.56
N ILE A 166 -11.44 -8.50 10.37
CA ILE A 166 -10.97 -9.85 10.04
C ILE A 166 -9.44 -9.90 10.10
N LEU A 167 -8.75 -8.97 9.45
CA LEU A 167 -7.29 -8.96 9.48
C LEU A 167 -6.76 -8.71 10.90
N SER A 168 -7.40 -7.83 11.67
CA SER A 168 -7.05 -7.56 13.06
C SER A 168 -7.26 -8.74 14.01
N SER A 169 -8.20 -9.65 13.73
CA SER A 169 -8.40 -10.85 14.55
C SER A 169 -7.32 -11.92 14.31
N PHE A 170 -6.70 -11.92 13.13
CA PHE A 170 -5.65 -12.87 12.78
C PHE A 170 -4.25 -12.38 13.13
N VAL A 171 -3.94 -11.10 12.96
CA VAL A 171 -2.59 -10.61 13.27
C VAL A 171 -2.32 -10.60 14.78
N GLY A 172 -1.05 -10.80 15.15
CA GLY A 172 -0.62 -10.86 16.56
C GLY A 172 -1.08 -12.11 17.34
N THR A 173 -2.04 -12.88 16.80
CA THR A 173 -2.46 -14.18 17.34
C THR A 173 -1.87 -15.35 16.56
N THR A 174 -1.40 -15.11 15.33
CA THR A 174 -0.75 -16.12 14.50
C THR A 174 0.68 -16.38 14.92
N ALA A 175 1.08 -17.65 14.94
CA ALA A 175 2.48 -18.04 15.16
C ALA A 175 3.39 -17.55 14.02
N TYR A 176 2.86 -17.46 12.79
CA TYR A 176 3.57 -16.88 11.65
C TYR A 176 3.49 -15.33 11.69
N PRO A 177 4.60 -14.61 11.51
CA PRO A 177 4.59 -13.14 11.53
C PRO A 177 3.92 -12.57 10.27
N VAL A 178 2.73 -11.99 10.45
CA VAL A 178 1.99 -11.29 9.38
C VAL A 178 1.78 -9.84 9.78
N MET A 179 2.22 -8.93 8.92
CA MET A 179 1.99 -7.49 9.04
C MET A 179 0.94 -7.04 8.04
N VAL A 180 0.13 -6.06 8.42
CA VAL A 180 -0.90 -5.50 7.55
C VAL A 180 -0.67 -4.00 7.39
N PHE A 181 -0.54 -3.56 6.15
CA PHE A 181 -0.49 -2.16 5.78
C PHE A 181 -1.83 -1.78 5.17
N PHE A 182 -2.52 -0.81 5.76
CA PHE A 182 -3.66 -0.13 5.14
C PHE A 182 -3.28 1.30 4.74
N ALA A 183 -3.61 1.71 3.51
CA ALA A 183 -3.63 3.10 3.09
C ALA A 183 -5.07 3.52 2.79
N SER A 184 -5.54 4.59 3.42
CA SER A 184 -6.88 5.12 3.17
C SER A 184 -7.06 6.57 3.59
N ARG A 185 -8.20 7.15 3.23
CA ARG A 185 -8.74 8.33 3.92
C ARG A 185 -9.18 7.96 5.33
N ALA A 186 -9.17 8.95 6.23
CA ALA A 186 -9.65 8.81 7.60
C ALA A 186 -11.17 9.00 7.70
N GLU A 187 -11.93 8.30 6.85
CA GLU A 187 -13.39 8.30 6.92
C GLU A 187 -13.87 7.68 8.24
N ASN A 188 -15.03 8.09 8.74
CA ASN A 188 -15.46 7.77 10.10
C ASN A 188 -15.59 6.25 10.32
N HIS A 189 -16.24 5.54 9.40
CA HIS A 189 -16.42 4.08 9.49
C HIS A 189 -15.11 3.30 9.39
N ILE A 190 -14.09 3.80 8.68
CA ILE A 190 -12.74 3.21 8.66
C ILE A 190 -11.99 3.51 9.96
N SER A 191 -12.14 4.73 10.49
CA SER A 191 -11.42 5.20 11.68
C SER A 191 -11.87 4.51 12.96
N VAL A 192 -13.17 4.19 13.07
CA VAL A 192 -13.76 3.62 14.29
C VAL A 192 -13.18 2.24 14.64
N PRO A 193 -13.08 1.26 13.72
CA PRO A 193 -12.45 -0.03 13.99
C PRO A 193 -11.01 0.07 14.51
N PHE A 194 -10.18 0.93 13.92
CA PHE A 194 -8.79 1.10 14.36
C PHE A 194 -8.66 1.70 15.78
N LYS A 195 -9.70 2.38 16.27
CA LYS A 195 -9.75 2.93 17.64
C LYS A 195 -10.41 1.98 18.64
N SER A 196 -10.95 0.85 18.18
CA SER A 196 -11.67 -0.07 19.05
C SER A 196 -10.72 -0.79 20.03
N PRO A 197 -11.20 -1.17 21.22
CA PRO A 197 -10.40 -1.96 22.18
C PRO A 197 -9.84 -3.23 21.53
N GLY A 198 -8.59 -3.55 21.83
CA GLY A 198 -7.86 -4.68 21.22
C GLY A 198 -7.15 -4.29 19.92
N ILE A 199 -7.83 -3.65 18.97
CA ILE A 199 -7.23 -3.22 17.69
C ILE A 199 -6.32 -2.00 17.90
N SER A 200 -6.72 -1.04 18.72
CA SER A 200 -5.96 0.20 18.92
C SER A 200 -4.53 0.02 19.45
N GLN A 201 -4.26 -1.09 20.15
CA GLN A 201 -2.93 -1.41 20.69
C GLN A 201 -1.97 -1.99 19.64
N MET A 202 -2.51 -2.61 18.60
CA MET A 202 -1.73 -3.24 17.53
C MET A 202 -1.59 -2.37 16.27
N VAL A 203 -2.25 -1.20 16.25
CA VAL A 203 -2.23 -0.28 15.12
C VAL A 203 -1.21 0.82 15.36
N TRP A 204 -0.34 1.04 14.39
CA TRP A 204 0.43 2.25 14.23
C TRP A 204 -0.27 3.19 13.24
N PRO A 205 -0.93 4.26 13.72
CA PRO A 205 -1.48 5.28 12.85
C PRO A 205 -0.36 6.17 12.31
N LEU A 206 -0.21 6.21 10.99
CA LEU A 206 0.75 7.08 10.30
C LEU A 206 0.01 8.15 9.51
N ASN A 207 0.07 9.40 9.93
CA ASN A 207 -0.60 10.50 9.24
C ASN A 207 0.35 11.15 8.23
N LEU A 208 -0.05 11.23 6.97
CA LEU A 208 0.59 12.07 5.96
C LEU A 208 0.14 13.51 6.15
N ASP A 209 0.84 14.21 7.03
CA ASP A 209 0.66 15.63 7.31
C ASP A 209 1.94 16.42 6.96
N HIS A 210 1.97 17.69 7.38
CA HIS A 210 3.09 18.59 7.10
C HIS A 210 4.40 18.18 7.80
N HIS A 211 4.39 17.21 8.73
CA HIS A 211 5.61 16.69 9.35
C HIS A 211 6.62 16.15 8.33
N TYR A 212 6.12 15.63 7.20
CA TYR A 212 6.94 15.07 6.13
C TYR A 212 7.33 16.09 5.05
N SER A 213 7.23 17.39 5.33
CA SER A 213 7.57 18.48 4.39
C SER A 213 7.08 18.23 2.96
N PRO A 214 5.77 18.02 2.76
CA PRO A 214 5.24 17.69 1.43
C PRO A 214 5.56 18.77 0.38
N ASP A 215 5.72 20.03 0.79
CA ASP A 215 6.03 21.15 -0.09
C ASP A 215 7.46 21.08 -0.65
N ASP A 216 8.42 20.61 0.14
CA ASP A 216 9.80 20.37 -0.31
C ASP A 216 9.84 19.23 -1.34
N ASP A 217 9.08 18.16 -1.08
CA ASP A 217 8.95 17.04 -2.00
C ASP A 217 8.26 17.47 -3.31
N ILE A 218 7.21 18.30 -3.25
CA ILE A 218 6.50 18.83 -4.42
C ILE A 218 7.42 19.74 -5.23
N ARG A 219 8.19 20.60 -4.57
CA ARG A 219 9.18 21.47 -5.22
C ARG A 219 10.21 20.66 -5.99
N LEU A 220 10.78 19.64 -5.35
CA LEU A 220 11.75 18.75 -5.99
C LEU A 220 11.14 18.07 -7.23
N PHE A 221 9.94 17.50 -7.09
CA PHE A 221 9.22 16.90 -8.19
C PHE A 221 8.98 17.87 -9.36
N LEU A 222 8.55 19.10 -9.07
CA LEU A 222 8.31 20.13 -10.09
C LEU A 222 9.60 20.49 -10.82
N VAL A 223 10.68 20.76 -10.09
CA VAL A 223 11.98 21.12 -10.68
C VAL A 223 12.47 20.01 -11.61
N ASP A 224 12.45 18.75 -11.17
CA ASP A 224 12.90 17.62 -11.98
C ASP A 224 11.98 17.41 -13.20
N SER A 225 10.67 17.57 -13.04
CA SER A 225 9.69 17.46 -14.12
C SER A 225 9.88 18.54 -15.18
N PHE A 226 10.07 19.80 -14.78
CA PHE A 226 10.32 20.90 -15.71
C PHE A 226 11.67 20.77 -16.43
N LEU A 227 12.72 20.32 -15.73
CA LEU A 227 13.99 19.99 -16.36
C LEU A 227 13.84 18.87 -17.40
N ALA A 228 13.06 17.83 -17.09
CA ALA A 228 12.76 16.77 -18.05
C ALA A 228 12.00 17.29 -19.27
N ILE A 229 10.99 18.15 -19.09
CA ILE A 229 10.26 18.80 -20.18
C ILE A 229 11.22 19.62 -21.04
N LYS A 230 12.04 20.48 -20.44
CA LYS A 230 13.01 21.31 -21.17
C LYS A 230 14.00 20.48 -21.99
N ASN A 231 14.47 19.37 -21.45
CA ASN A 231 15.45 18.50 -22.12
C ASN A 231 14.85 17.64 -23.24
N THR A 232 13.56 17.32 -23.16
CA THR A 232 12.89 16.41 -24.11
C THR A 232 12.04 17.12 -25.15
N HIS A 233 11.62 18.36 -24.89
CA HIS A 233 10.76 19.13 -25.80
C HIS A 233 11.55 19.62 -27.04
N PRO A 234 11.00 19.50 -28.27
CA PRO A 234 11.69 19.91 -29.51
C PRO A 234 12.16 21.37 -29.51
N PHE A 235 11.42 22.23 -28.82
CA PHE A 235 11.73 23.66 -28.68
C PHE A 235 12.33 24.03 -27.32
N GLY A 236 12.74 23.05 -26.51
CA GLY A 236 13.28 23.30 -25.17
C GLY A 236 14.56 24.14 -25.15
N HIS A 237 15.33 24.12 -26.24
CA HIS A 237 16.50 24.98 -26.46
C HIS A 237 16.15 26.47 -26.61
N LEU A 238 14.88 26.81 -26.88
CA LEU A 238 14.38 28.19 -26.92
C LEU A 238 13.92 28.70 -25.55
N LEU A 239 13.82 27.81 -24.56
CA LEU A 239 13.41 28.17 -23.20
C LEU A 239 14.61 28.73 -22.44
N ASP A 240 14.39 29.80 -21.69
CA ASP A 240 15.43 30.45 -20.90
C ASP A 240 16.09 29.48 -19.92
N ASN A 241 17.36 29.74 -19.58
CA ASN A 241 18.12 28.91 -18.63
C ASN A 241 17.49 28.84 -17.25
N ASN A 242 16.73 29.86 -16.87
CA ASN A 242 15.98 29.94 -15.63
C ASN A 242 14.50 29.56 -15.80
N TRP A 243 14.12 28.82 -16.84
CA TRP A 243 12.74 28.37 -17.04
C TRP A 243 12.46 27.01 -16.38
N PRO A 244 11.34 26.88 -15.62
CA PRO A 244 10.58 27.98 -15.03
C PRO A 244 11.38 28.64 -13.92
N SER A 245 11.06 29.90 -13.64
CA SER A 245 11.71 30.66 -12.58
C SER A 245 11.39 30.07 -11.22
N GLU A 246 12.28 30.29 -10.25
CA GLU A 246 12.08 29.82 -8.87
C GLU A 246 10.76 30.36 -8.27
N SER A 247 10.38 31.60 -8.61
CA SER A 247 9.12 32.20 -8.18
C SER A 247 7.89 31.51 -8.77
N GLU A 248 7.96 31.04 -10.02
CA GLU A 248 6.84 30.32 -10.65
C GLU A 248 6.68 28.94 -10.01
N VAL A 249 7.80 28.25 -9.73
CA VAL A 249 7.77 26.97 -8.99
C VAL A 249 7.20 27.18 -7.59
N GLU A 250 7.64 28.21 -6.86
CA GLU A 250 7.13 28.54 -5.53
C GLU A 250 5.62 28.79 -5.54
N GLU A 251 5.12 29.54 -6.53
CA GLU A 251 3.69 29.82 -6.65
C GLU A 251 2.88 28.53 -6.80
N VAL A 252 3.35 27.58 -7.62
CA VAL A 252 2.70 26.27 -7.77
C VAL A 252 2.77 25.45 -6.48
N VAL A 253 3.91 25.44 -5.78
CA VAL A 253 4.07 24.74 -4.49
C VAL A 253 3.07 25.26 -3.47
N ILE A 254 2.98 26.59 -3.29
CA ILE A 254 2.04 27.22 -2.37
C ILE A 254 0.59 26.85 -2.73
N LYS A 255 0.23 26.93 -4.01
CA LYS A 255 -1.12 26.57 -4.50
C LYS A 255 -1.45 25.10 -4.28
N SER A 256 -0.45 24.22 -4.29
CA SER A 256 -0.62 22.78 -4.12
C SER A 256 -0.97 22.37 -2.69
N SER A 257 -0.66 23.20 -1.68
CA SER A 257 -1.00 22.96 -0.27
C SER A 257 -0.63 21.54 0.20
N GLY A 258 0.58 21.07 -0.14
CA GLY A 258 1.07 19.74 0.19
C GLY A 258 0.43 18.55 -0.56
N GLN A 259 -0.41 18.79 -1.57
CA GLN A 259 -1.11 17.75 -2.32
C GLN A 259 -0.53 17.56 -3.73
N PHE A 260 0.03 16.37 -3.98
CA PHE A 260 0.66 16.00 -5.26
C PHE A 260 -0.32 15.96 -6.43
N VAL A 261 -1.61 15.77 -6.19
CA VAL A 261 -2.61 15.71 -7.28
C VAL A 261 -2.69 17.01 -8.07
N TYR A 262 -2.39 18.16 -7.47
CA TYR A 262 -2.42 19.45 -8.17
C TYR A 262 -1.29 19.57 -9.19
N VAL A 263 -0.10 19.06 -8.87
CA VAL A 263 1.08 19.16 -9.75
C VAL A 263 1.18 18.06 -10.79
N LEU A 264 0.45 16.95 -10.60
CA LEU A 264 0.44 15.83 -11.55
C LEU A 264 -0.49 16.07 -12.75
N ASN A 265 -1.52 16.91 -12.59
CA ASN A 265 -2.47 17.23 -13.67
C ASN A 265 -1.99 18.38 -14.56
N ASP A 266 -1.12 19.26 -14.07
CA ASP A 266 -0.60 20.41 -14.83
C ASP A 266 0.69 20.08 -15.63
N ALA A 267 1.16 18.82 -15.57
CA ALA A 267 2.35 18.33 -16.26
C ALA A 267 2.07 17.45 -17.49
N GLN A 268 0.79 17.33 -17.92
CA GLN A 268 0.36 16.68 -19.16
C GLN A 268 -0.10 17.72 -20.19
#